data_AF-A0A158B055-F1
#
_entry.id   AF-A0A158B055-F1
#
_cell.length_a   1.000
_cell.length_b   1.000
_cell.length_c   1.000
_cell.angle_alpha   90.00
_cell.angle_beta   90.00
_cell.angle_gamma   90.00
#
_symmetry.space_group_name_H-M   'P 1'
#
loop_
_entity.id
_entity.type
_entity.pdbx_description
1 polymer ?
#
loop_
_entity_poly.entity_id
_entity_poly.type
_entity_poly.pdbx_seq_one_letter_code
_entity_poly.pdbx_strand_id
1 'polypeptide(L)' 'MIFKRRAQEGGIAERKAMIHRGHALPVSQQVRLVGIARSSAYYQPQPVSELGHRLMRRIDELHLEFPFA' A
#
# COMPACT_ATOMS: atom_id res chain seq x y z
N MET A 1 -12.82 -13.38 -19.40
CA MET A 1 -11.70 -12.94 -18.53
C MET A 1 -11.99 -11.55 -17.95
N ILE A 2 -12.74 -11.48 -16.85
CA ILE A 2 -13.22 -10.22 -16.24
C ILE A 2 -12.17 -9.60 -15.29
N PHE A 3 -11.21 -10.39 -14.79
CA PHE A 3 -10.21 -9.97 -13.80
C PHE A 3 -9.20 -8.93 -14.30
N LYS A 4 -8.77 -9.01 -15.56
CA LYS A 4 -7.71 -8.12 -16.08
C LYS A 4 -8.18 -6.68 -16.32
N ARG A 5 -9.44 -6.51 -16.75
CA ARG A 5 -9.99 -5.21 -17.14
C ARG A 5 -10.34 -4.34 -15.91
N ARG A 6 -10.98 -4.93 -14.90
CA ARG A 6 -11.35 -4.22 -13.66
C ARG A 6 -10.14 -3.80 -12.80
N ALA A 7 -9.06 -4.59 -12.83
CA ALA A 7 -7.85 -4.25 -12.09
C ALA A 7 -7.13 -3.00 -12.67
N GLN A 8 -7.28 -2.69 -13.95
CA GLN A 8 -6.65 -1.51 -14.56
C GLN A 8 -7.43 -0.21 -14.35
N GLU A 9 -8.73 -0.29 -14.06
CA GLU A 9 -9.59 0.87 -13.82
C GLU A 9 -9.55 1.35 -12.35
N GLY A 10 -9.12 0.47 -11.43
CA GLY A 10 -9.12 0.71 -9.98
C GLY A 10 -7.78 1.12 -9.37
N GLY A 11 -7.84 1.97 -8.35
CA GLY A 11 -6.68 2.37 -7.54
C GLY A 11 -5.98 1.17 -6.86
N ILE A 12 -4.77 1.39 -6.32
CA ILE A 12 -3.99 0.33 -5.64
C ILE A 12 -4.79 -0.32 -4.50
N ALA A 13 -5.63 0.45 -3.80
CA ALA A 13 -6.50 -0.04 -2.74
C ALA A 13 -7.55 -1.06 -3.25
N GLU A 14 -8.20 -0.77 -4.37
CA GLU A 14 -9.22 -1.65 -4.97
C GLU A 14 -8.61 -2.95 -5.45
N ARG A 15 -7.46 -2.88 -6.13
CA ARG A 15 -6.72 -4.07 -6.57
C ARG A 15 -6.26 -4.94 -5.40
N LYS A 16 -5.88 -4.32 -4.28
CA LYS A 16 -5.49 -5.04 -3.07
C LYS A 16 -6.68 -5.73 -2.39
N ALA A 17 -7.87 -5.13 -2.45
CA ALA A 17 -9.10 -5.74 -1.93
C ALA A 17 -9.49 -7.04 -2.67
N MET A 18 -9.00 -7.24 -3.90
CA MET A 18 -9.22 -8.45 -4.69
C MET A 18 -8.32 -9.65 -4.29
N ILE A 19 -7.41 -9.46 -3.32
CA ILE A 19 -6.49 -10.51 -2.85
C ILE A 19 -7.08 -11.20 -1.61
N HIS A 20 -7.20 -12.53 -1.68
CA HIS A 20 -7.77 -13.34 -0.60
C HIS A 20 -6.89 -14.55 -0.31
N ARG A 21 -6.47 -14.71 0.96
CA ARG A 21 -5.60 -15.82 1.38
C ARG A 21 -6.27 -17.20 1.29
N GLY A 22 -7.60 -17.26 1.34
CA GLY A 22 -8.38 -18.49 1.18
C GLY A 22 -8.67 -18.90 -0.27
N HIS A 23 -8.18 -18.14 -1.26
CA HIS A 23 -8.35 -18.50 -2.67
C HIS A 23 -7.48 -19.72 -3.05
N ALA A 24 -7.93 -20.51 -4.02
CA ALA A 24 -7.18 -21.66 -4.54
C ALA A 24 -5.80 -21.31 -5.16
N LEU A 25 -5.53 -20.02 -5.41
CA LEU A 25 -4.27 -19.56 -5.99
C LEU A 25 -3.41 -18.95 -4.87
N PRO A 26 -2.10 -19.22 -4.83
CA PRO A 26 -1.20 -18.54 -3.91
C PRO A 26 -1.27 -17.01 -4.05
N VAL A 27 -1.08 -16.28 -2.95
CA VAL A 27 -1.05 -14.80 -2.93
C VAL A 27 -0.08 -14.25 -3.98
N SER A 28 1.05 -14.92 -4.21
CA SER A 28 2.05 -14.56 -5.22
C SER A 28 1.52 -14.60 -6.66
N GLN A 29 0.55 -15.46 -6.96
CA GLN A 29 -0.11 -15.51 -8.27
C GLN A 29 -1.23 -14.47 -8.34
N GLN A 30 -1.99 -14.28 -7.27
CA GLN A 30 -3.04 -13.25 -7.21
C GLN A 30 -2.48 -11.85 -7.43
N VAL A 31 -1.37 -11.48 -6.76
CA VAL A 31 -0.72 -10.16 -6.95
C VAL A 31 -0.27 -9.92 -8.39
N ARG A 32 0.16 -10.97 -9.10
CA ARG A 32 0.53 -10.88 -10.52
C ARG A 32 -0.69 -10.64 -11.41
N LEU A 33 -1.83 -11.25 -11.07
CA LEU A 33 -3.08 -11.10 -11.82
C LEU A 33 -3.68 -9.71 -11.66
N VAL A 34 -3.63 -9.14 -10.45
CA VAL A 34 -4.16 -7.79 -10.18
C VAL A 34 -3.13 -6.68 -10.43
N GLY A 35 -1.87 -7.03 -10.71
CA GLY A 35 -0.83 -6.07 -11.09
C GLY A 35 -0.33 -5.18 -9.95
N ILE A 36 -0.26 -5.69 -8.71
CA ILE A 36 0.36 -4.97 -7.58
C ILE A 36 1.67 -5.63 -7.14
N ALA A 37 2.55 -4.84 -6.51
CA ALA A 37 3.79 -5.37 -5.96
C ALA A 37 3.50 -6.39 -4.84
N ARG A 38 4.24 -7.50 -4.82
CA ARG A 38 4.06 -8.54 -3.80
C ARG A 38 4.25 -8.01 -2.37
N SER A 39 5.18 -7.07 -2.18
CA SER A 39 5.41 -6.38 -0.90
C SER A 39 4.13 -5.68 -0.39
N SER A 40 3.39 -5.02 -1.29
CA SER A 40 2.17 -4.30 -0.93
C SER A 40 1.03 -5.20 -0.44
N ALA A 41 1.00 -6.47 -0.86
CA ALA A 41 0.02 -7.45 -0.41
C ALA A 41 0.28 -7.95 1.02
N TYR A 42 1.55 -7.96 1.45
CA TYR A 42 1.92 -8.34 2.81
C TYR A 42 1.90 -7.17 3.78
N TYR A 43 2.17 -5.96 3.29
CA TYR A 43 2.10 -4.76 4.10
C TYR A 43 0.65 -4.48 4.53
N GLN A 44 0.38 -4.42 5.83
CA GLN A 44 -0.88 -3.91 6.36
C GLN A 44 -0.64 -2.49 6.87
N PRO A 45 -1.40 -1.48 6.40
CA PRO A 45 -1.30 -0.14 6.96
C PRO A 45 -1.61 -0.22 8.45
N GLN A 46 -0.67 0.23 9.28
CA GLN A 46 -0.93 0.42 10.69
C GLN A 46 -1.19 1.90 10.95
N PRO A 47 -2.16 2.24 11.80
CA PRO A 47 -2.34 3.62 12.23
C PRO A 47 -1.07 4.10 12.93
N VAL A 48 -0.61 5.29 12.57
CA VAL A 48 0.52 5.93 13.24
C VAL A 48 0.03 6.43 14.60
N SER A 49 0.81 6.19 15.66
CA SER A 49 0.47 6.70 16.99
C SER A 49 0.50 8.22 17.01
N GLU A 50 -0.20 8.84 17.97
CA GLU A 50 -0.16 10.30 18.15
C GLU A 50 1.27 10.82 18.38
N LEU A 51 2.09 10.06 19.12
CA LEU A 51 3.51 10.38 19.30
C LEU A 51 4.27 10.34 17.97
N GLY A 52 4.01 9.33 17.13
CA GLY A 52 4.58 9.24 15.79
C GLY A 52 4.19 10.43 14.90
N HIS A 53 2.92 10.85 14.95
CA HIS A 53 2.46 12.03 14.23
C HIS A 53 3.14 13.32 14.71
N ARG A 54 3.33 13.49 16.03
CA ARG A 54 4.06 14.63 16.58
C ARG A 54 5.52 14.63 16.14
N LEU A 55 6.17 13.46 16.12
CA LEU A 55 7.55 13.33 15.66
C LEU A 55 7.68 13.70 14.18
N MET A 56 6.80 13.17 13.31
CA MET A 56 6.79 13.49 11.88
C MET A 56 6.63 15.00 11.66
N ARG A 57 5.64 15.63 12.32
CA ARG A 57 5.45 17.09 12.23
C ARG A 57 6.70 17.85 12.65
N ARG A 58 7.36 17.44 13.74
CA ARG A 58 8.58 18.09 14.21
C ARG A 58 9.73 17.95 13.21
N ILE A 59 9.84 16.79 12.57
CA ILE A 59 10.82 16.55 11.51
C ILE A 59 10.53 17.48 10.33
N ASP A 60 9.28 17.57 9.88
CA ASP A 60 8.88 18.44 8.76
C ASP A 60 9.17 19.92 9.06
N GLU A 61 8.88 20.38 10.27
CA GLU A 61 9.23 21.74 10.73
C GLU A 61 10.74 22.01 10.64
N LEU A 62 11.56 21.07 11.12
CA LEU A 62 13.03 21.20 11.06
C LEU A 62 13.55 21.22 9.62
N HIS A 63 12.94 20.45 8.70
CA HIS A 63 13.29 20.47 7.28
C HIS A 63 12.98 21.83 6.62
N LEU A 64 11.93 22.52 7.07
CA LEU A 64 11.57 23.85 6.58
C LEU A 64 12.49 24.94 7.15
N GLU A 65 12.84 24.85 8.43
CA GLU A 65 13.73 25.81 9.09
C GLU A 65 15.18 25.66 8.63
N PHE A 66 15.61 24.42 8.39
CA PHE A 66 16.97 24.08 7.98
C PHE A 66 16.89 23.14 6.78
N PRO A 67 16.71 23.68 5.55
CA PRO A 67 16.84 22.85 4.37
C PRO A 67 18.27 22.34 4.33
N PHE A 68 18.47 21.07 4.70
CA PHE A 68 19.78 20.45 4.64
C PHE A 68 20.13 20.28 3.16
N ALA A 69 20.94 21.21 2.69
CA ALA A 69 21.64 21.16 1.40
C ALA A 69 22.88 20.26 1.51
#